data_AF-A0A7J7JQ99-F1
#
_entry.id   AF-A0A7J7JQ99-F1
#
_cell.length_a   1.000
_cell.length_b   1.000
_cell.length_c   1.000
_cell.angle_alpha   90.00
_cell.angle_beta   90.00
_cell.angle_gamma   90.00
#
_symmetry.space_group_name_H-M   'P 1'
#
loop_
_entity.id
_entity.type
_entity.pdbx_description
1 polymer ?
#
loop_
_entity_poly.entity_id
_entity_poly.type
_entity_poly.pdbx_seq_one_letter_code
_entity_poly.pdbx_strand_id
1 'polypeptide(L)'
;MNRLKETDPSIALEVERAGSDLNEGKDDIYKLWKTIRKASIESNSKIYQRLGVWFDAHEWESDHHITAKKLCDQLLSDGKLEYIDGAYCTLLEDKRGKLQKVVLLKGNGSTLYISRDVAAFLSRYKKYKFDKMLYVVCLLLLLYQYIYSTISMYLFYY
;
A
#
# COMPACT_ATOMS: atom_id res chain seq x y z
N MET A 1 -14.89 2.24 -15.68
CA MET A 1 -13.99 3.39 -15.48
C MET A 1 -13.05 3.60 -16.67
N ASN A 2 -12.30 2.58 -17.13
CA ASN A 2 -11.38 2.75 -18.28
C ASN A 2 -12.10 3.03 -19.62
N ARG A 3 -13.20 2.34 -19.92
CA ARG A 3 -13.95 2.54 -21.18
C ARG A 3 -14.52 3.95 -21.39
N LEU A 4 -14.80 4.71 -20.31
CA LEU A 4 -15.37 6.06 -20.41
C LEU A 4 -14.27 7.14 -20.50
N LYS A 5 -13.10 6.88 -19.89
CA LYS A 5 -11.92 7.74 -20.02
C LYS A 5 -11.37 7.78 -21.45
N GLU A 6 -11.55 6.69 -22.20
CA GLU A 6 -11.13 6.59 -23.61
C GLU A 6 -12.03 7.42 -24.54
N THR A 7 -13.27 7.70 -24.13
CA THR A 7 -14.28 8.37 -24.97
C THR A 7 -14.45 9.86 -24.66
N ASP A 8 -14.06 10.32 -23.48
CA ASP A 8 -14.19 11.73 -23.09
C ASP A 8 -12.99 12.19 -22.21
N PRO A 9 -12.11 13.07 -22.73
CA PRO A 9 -10.98 13.61 -21.98
C PRO A 9 -11.36 14.38 -20.71
N SER A 10 -12.56 14.95 -20.62
CA SER A 10 -13.02 15.68 -19.44
C SER A 10 -13.24 14.75 -18.24
N ILE A 11 -13.62 13.49 -18.48
CA ILE A 11 -13.77 12.46 -17.45
C ILE A 11 -12.42 12.11 -16.81
N ALA A 12 -11.32 12.20 -17.56
CA ALA A 12 -10.00 11.96 -16.99
C ALA A 12 -9.67 13.00 -15.91
N LEU A 13 -9.95 14.27 -16.18
CA LEU A 13 -9.75 15.38 -15.23
C LEU A 13 -10.66 15.25 -14.01
N GLU A 14 -11.91 14.84 -14.21
CA GLU A 14 -12.87 14.63 -13.11
C GLU A 14 -12.45 13.47 -12.21
N VAL A 15 -11.96 12.37 -12.78
CA VAL A 15 -11.43 11.24 -12.00
C VAL A 15 -10.19 11.62 -11.22
N GLU A 16 -9.30 12.44 -11.79
CA GLU A 16 -8.13 12.95 -11.08
C GLU A 16 -8.52 13.84 -9.90
N ARG A 17 -9.46 14.78 -10.12
CA ARG A 17 -10.01 15.63 -9.05
C ARG A 17 -10.67 14.81 -7.95
N ALA A 18 -11.55 13.88 -8.31
CA ALA A 18 -12.22 13.01 -7.34
C ALA A 18 -11.22 12.14 -6.54
N GLY A 19 -10.13 11.71 -7.18
CA GLY A 19 -9.03 11.02 -6.51
C GLY A 19 -8.29 11.90 -5.50
N SER A 20 -7.99 13.16 -5.86
CA SER A 20 -7.39 14.13 -4.94
C SER A 20 -8.31 14.42 -3.75
N ASP A 21 -9.58 14.70 -4.03
CA ASP A 21 -10.60 15.00 -3.02
C ASP A 21 -10.78 13.83 -2.03
N LEU A 22 -10.75 12.59 -2.53
CA LEU A 22 -10.79 11.40 -1.69
C LEU A 22 -9.55 11.29 -0.79
N ASN A 23 -8.36 11.57 -1.32
CA ASN A 23 -7.11 11.53 -0.55
C ASN A 23 -7.04 12.65 0.50
N GLU A 24 -7.58 13.82 0.21
CA GLU A 24 -7.70 14.97 1.13
C GLU A 24 -8.85 14.80 2.13
N GLY A 25 -9.71 13.80 1.96
CA GLY A 25 -10.83 13.53 2.85
C GLY A 25 -11.97 14.53 2.73
N LYS A 26 -12.17 15.14 1.54
CA LYS A 26 -13.29 16.06 1.32
C LYS A 26 -14.62 15.38 1.57
N ASP A 27 -15.47 16.06 2.33
CA ASP A 27 -16.48 15.41 3.17
C ASP A 27 -17.53 14.61 2.36
N ASP A 28 -17.95 15.11 1.19
CA ASP A 28 -19.00 14.45 0.38
C ASP A 28 -18.49 13.22 -0.38
N ILE A 29 -17.32 13.33 -1.04
CA ILE A 29 -16.70 12.20 -1.76
C ILE A 29 -16.26 11.12 -0.78
N TYR A 30 -15.72 11.53 0.36
CA TYR A 30 -15.29 10.60 1.41
C TYR A 30 -16.47 9.85 2.06
N LYS A 31 -17.62 10.51 2.27
CA LYS A 31 -18.87 9.85 2.71
C LYS A 31 -19.35 8.81 1.70
N LEU A 32 -19.37 9.15 0.41
CA LEU A 32 -19.75 8.20 -0.65
C LEU A 32 -18.82 6.98 -0.65
N TRP A 33 -17.51 7.21 -0.59
CA TRP A 33 -16.52 6.14 -0.53
C TRP A 33 -16.73 5.23 0.68
N LYS A 34 -17.01 5.78 1.86
CA LYS A 34 -17.34 4.99 3.06
C LYS A 34 -18.56 4.11 2.86
N THR A 35 -19.61 4.64 2.24
CA THR A 35 -20.84 3.87 1.93
C THR A 35 -20.56 2.71 0.99
N ILE A 36 -19.81 2.96 -0.10
CA ILE A 36 -19.42 1.91 -1.06
C ILE A 36 -18.56 0.85 -0.36
N ARG A 37 -17.56 1.27 0.43
CA ARG A 37 -16.69 0.36 1.19
C ARG A 37 -17.52 -0.53 2.13
N LYS A 38 -18.46 0.05 2.87
CA LYS A 38 -19.32 -0.69 3.80
C LYS A 38 -20.14 -1.76 3.08
N ALA A 39 -20.78 -1.40 1.96
CA ALA A 39 -21.59 -2.35 1.18
C ALA A 39 -20.75 -3.51 0.63
N SER A 40 -19.54 -3.24 0.13
CA SER A 40 -18.61 -4.28 -0.34
C SER A 40 -18.16 -5.21 0.78
N ILE A 41 -17.85 -4.67 1.97
CA ILE A 41 -17.46 -5.48 3.13
C ILE A 41 -18.60 -6.40 3.56
N GLU A 42 -19.82 -5.89 3.62
CA GLU A 42 -20.99 -6.69 4.02
C GLU A 42 -21.26 -7.83 3.02
N SER A 43 -21.17 -7.53 1.71
CA SER A 43 -21.32 -8.53 0.65
C SER A 43 -20.26 -9.64 0.76
N ASN A 44 -18.99 -9.26 0.91
CA ASN A 44 -17.89 -10.22 1.05
C ASN A 44 -18.01 -11.05 2.34
N SER A 45 -18.43 -10.44 3.45
CA SER A 45 -18.65 -11.13 4.72
C SER A 45 -19.68 -12.26 4.59
N LYS A 46 -20.78 -12.02 3.86
CA LYS A 46 -21.80 -13.06 3.56
C LYS A 46 -21.21 -14.23 2.78
N ILE A 47 -20.27 -13.97 1.86
CA ILE A 47 -19.59 -15.03 1.10
C ILE A 47 -18.66 -15.83 2.03
N TYR A 48 -17.84 -15.16 2.85
CA TYR A 48 -16.94 -15.82 3.79
C TYR A 48 -17.70 -16.68 4.81
N GLN A 49 -18.81 -16.20 5.34
CA GLN A 49 -19.67 -16.96 6.26
C GLN A 49 -20.22 -18.23 5.61
N ARG A 50 -20.67 -18.15 4.35
CA ARG A 50 -21.13 -19.34 3.61
C ARG A 50 -20.03 -20.38 3.40
N LEU A 51 -18.78 -19.94 3.35
CA LEU A 51 -17.60 -20.80 3.24
C LEU A 51 -17.07 -21.27 4.61
N GLY A 52 -17.70 -20.86 5.72
CA GLY A 52 -17.23 -21.18 7.08
C GLY A 52 -15.91 -20.49 7.44
N VAL A 53 -15.61 -19.34 6.83
CA VAL A 53 -14.38 -18.57 7.06
C VAL A 53 -14.67 -17.39 7.99
N TRP A 54 -13.84 -17.22 9.02
CA TRP A 54 -13.89 -16.11 9.96
C TRP A 54 -12.52 -15.44 10.08
N PHE A 55 -12.51 -14.14 10.32
CA PHE A 55 -11.30 -13.34 10.50
C PHE A 55 -11.35 -12.63 11.85
N ASP A 56 -10.25 -12.67 12.60
CA ASP A 56 -10.14 -11.97 13.89
C ASP A 56 -9.95 -10.45 13.72
N ALA A 57 -9.43 -10.04 12.57
CA ALA A 57 -9.17 -8.64 12.25
C ALA A 57 -9.33 -8.36 10.75
N HIS A 58 -9.82 -7.15 10.45
CA HIS A 58 -9.83 -6.60 9.10
C HIS A 58 -8.98 -5.34 9.07
N GLU A 59 -7.97 -5.33 8.20
CA GLU A 59 -7.09 -4.19 7.98
C GLU A 59 -7.05 -3.91 6.48
N TRP A 60 -7.07 -2.63 6.10
CA TRP A 60 -7.17 -2.21 4.72
C TRP A 60 -5.97 -1.36 4.32
N GLU A 61 -5.60 -1.40 3.04
CA GLU A 61 -4.47 -0.62 2.53
C GLU A 61 -4.63 0.89 2.80
N SER A 62 -5.86 1.41 2.69
CA SER A 62 -6.17 2.81 2.98
C SER A 62 -5.89 3.22 4.42
N ASP A 63 -5.91 2.28 5.36
CA ASP A 63 -5.63 2.54 6.77
C ASP A 63 -4.12 2.81 7.00
N HIS A 64 -3.26 2.44 6.03
CA HIS A 64 -1.80 2.57 6.14
C HIS A 64 -1.21 3.74 5.35
N HIS A 65 -2.00 4.55 4.64
CA HIS A 65 -1.49 5.66 3.83
C HIS A 65 -0.63 6.65 4.63
N ILE A 66 -1.13 7.08 5.80
CA ILE A 66 -0.43 8.05 6.67
C ILE A 66 0.84 7.43 7.26
N THR A 67 0.75 6.18 7.73
CA THR A 67 1.89 5.47 8.32
C THR A 67 2.98 5.20 7.30
N ALA A 68 2.60 4.86 6.06
CA ALA A 68 3.52 4.70 4.94
C ALA A 68 4.24 6.00 4.60
N LYS A 69 3.51 7.13 4.59
CA LYS A 69 4.11 8.44 4.34
C LYS A 69 5.16 8.78 5.41
N LYS A 70 4.81 8.60 6.69
CA LYS A 70 5.73 8.81 7.82
C LYS A 70 6.98 7.92 7.73
N LEU A 71 6.81 6.65 7.36
CA LEU A 71 7.93 5.73 7.16
C LEU A 71 8.85 6.21 6.03
N CYS A 72 8.31 6.62 4.89
CA CYS A 72 9.10 7.14 3.78
C CYS A 72 9.84 8.43 4.16
N ASP A 73 9.19 9.34 4.89
CA ASP A 73 9.82 10.59 5.34
C ASP A 73 10.97 10.32 6.32
N GLN A 74 10.83 9.31 7.20
CA GLN A 74 11.92 8.86 8.07
C GLN A 74 13.08 8.23 7.25
N LEU A 75 12.79 7.38 6.28
CA LEU A 75 13.83 6.78 5.44
C LEU A 75 14.58 7.84 4.61
N LEU A 76 13.91 8.92 4.23
CA LEU A 76 14.54 10.09 3.59
C LEU A 76 15.46 10.84 4.55
N SER A 77 15.02 11.12 5.78
CA SER A 77 15.85 11.80 6.78
C SER A 77 17.09 10.99 7.14
N ASP A 78 16.96 9.67 7.14
CA ASP A 78 18.03 8.74 7.50
C ASP A 78 18.99 8.47 6.32
N GLY A 79 18.78 9.13 5.16
CA GLY A 79 19.63 8.97 3.97
C GLY A 79 19.52 7.60 3.29
N LYS A 80 18.44 6.86 3.55
CA LYS A 80 18.22 5.50 3.04
C LYS A 80 17.50 5.44 1.69
N LEU A 81 16.95 6.57 1.24
CA LEU A 81 16.34 6.71 -0.08
C LEU A 81 17.14 7.66 -0.97
N GLU A 82 17.34 7.25 -2.21
CA GLU A 82 17.97 8.03 -3.26
C GLU A 82 16.94 8.45 -4.32
N TYR A 83 17.07 9.67 -4.84
CA TYR A 83 16.22 10.13 -5.93
C TYR A 83 16.78 9.67 -7.28
N ILE A 84 16.08 8.75 -7.94
CA ILE A 84 16.53 8.10 -9.18
C ILE A 84 15.35 8.00 -10.15
N ASP A 85 15.49 8.56 -11.35
CA ASP A 85 14.48 8.54 -12.43
C ASP A 85 13.11 9.10 -11.99
N GLY A 86 13.09 10.19 -11.24
CA GLY A 86 11.85 10.85 -10.85
C GLY A 86 11.14 10.23 -9.65
N ALA A 87 11.80 9.35 -8.89
CA ALA A 87 11.24 8.70 -7.71
C ALA A 87 12.28 8.42 -6.63
N TYR A 88 11.84 8.30 -5.37
CA TYR A 88 12.72 7.93 -4.26
C TYR A 88 12.74 6.43 -4.06
N CYS A 89 13.94 5.88 -4.12
CA CYS A 89 14.20 4.46 -4.25
C CYS A 89 15.21 4.00 -3.21
N THR A 90 15.20 2.71 -2.91
CA THR A 90 16.25 2.04 -2.16
C THR A 90 16.76 0.83 -2.96
N LEU A 91 17.99 0.41 -2.72
CA LEU A 91 18.58 -0.76 -3.35
C LEU A 91 18.48 -1.95 -2.40
N LEU A 92 17.86 -3.04 -2.87
CA LEU A 92 17.69 -4.25 -2.09
C LEU A 92 18.30 -5.44 -2.80
N GLU A 93 19.02 -6.24 -2.04
CA GLU A 93 19.55 -7.50 -2.53
C GLU A 93 18.44 -8.55 -2.60
N ASP A 94 18.33 -9.21 -3.74
CA ASP A 94 17.45 -10.37 -3.91
C ASP A 94 18.12 -11.66 -3.40
N LYS A 95 17.37 -12.78 -3.43
CA LYS A 95 17.87 -14.08 -2.95
C LYS A 95 19.08 -14.62 -3.73
N ARG A 96 19.43 -14.02 -4.87
CA ARG A 96 20.56 -14.41 -5.73
C ARG A 96 21.75 -13.45 -5.58
N GLY A 97 21.67 -12.51 -4.63
CA GLY A 97 22.73 -11.54 -4.39
C GLY A 97 22.71 -10.34 -5.34
N LYS A 98 21.64 -10.17 -6.13
CA LYS A 98 21.55 -9.07 -7.10
C LYS A 98 20.85 -7.87 -6.47
N LEU A 99 21.48 -6.70 -6.56
CA LEU A 99 20.86 -5.43 -6.17
C LEU A 99 19.72 -5.07 -7.13
N GLN A 100 18.57 -4.75 -6.56
CA GLN A 100 17.35 -4.37 -7.25
C GLN A 100 16.88 -3.01 -6.75
N LYS A 101 16.50 -2.14 -7.67
CA LYS A 101 15.91 -0.84 -7.37
C LYS A 101 14.46 -1.01 -6.93
N VAL A 102 14.13 -0.56 -5.72
CA VAL A 102 12.77 -0.59 -5.18
C VAL A 102 12.28 0.84 -4.92
N VAL A 103 11.20 1.21 -5.59
CA VAL A 103 10.59 2.54 -5.47
C VAL A 103 9.64 2.57 -4.27
N LEU A 104 9.88 3.44 -3.30
CA LEU A 104 9.02 3.57 -2.11
C LEU A 104 8.15 4.84 -2.12
N LEU A 105 8.62 5.90 -2.80
CA LEU A 105 7.91 7.16 -2.94
C LEU A 105 8.03 7.67 -4.38
N LYS A 106 6.93 8.12 -4.98
CA LYS A 106 6.98 8.82 -6.26
C LYS A 106 7.61 10.21 -6.09
N GLY A 107 8.12 10.81 -7.17
CA GLY A 107 8.70 12.16 -7.11
C GLY A 107 7.72 13.24 -6.64
N ASN A 108 6.41 13.05 -6.84
CA ASN A 108 5.36 13.92 -6.30
C ASN A 108 5.04 13.68 -4.81
N GLY A 109 5.80 12.83 -4.11
CA GLY A 109 5.61 12.54 -2.69
C GLY A 109 4.49 11.54 -2.35
N SER A 110 3.81 10.96 -3.34
CA SER A 110 2.77 9.95 -3.11
C SER A 110 3.36 8.55 -2.85
N THR A 111 2.70 7.81 -1.95
CA THR A 111 3.08 6.45 -1.56
C THR A 111 2.63 5.40 -2.59
N LEU A 112 3.30 4.25 -2.62
CA LEU A 112 2.99 3.10 -3.47
C LEU A 112 2.51 1.92 -2.62
N TYR A 113 1.98 0.89 -3.29
CA TYR A 113 1.55 -0.35 -2.63
C TYR A 113 2.64 -0.93 -1.72
N ILE A 114 3.89 -0.96 -2.19
CA ILE A 114 5.01 -1.52 -1.42
C ILE A 114 5.30 -0.73 -0.14
N SER A 115 5.27 0.61 -0.15
CA SER A 115 5.49 1.40 1.07
C SER A 115 4.34 1.25 2.06
N ARG A 116 3.12 1.02 1.57
CA ARG A 116 1.95 0.73 2.43
C ARG A 116 2.02 -0.66 3.04
N ASP A 117 2.45 -1.67 2.30
CA ASP A 117 2.63 -3.03 2.80
C ASP A 117 3.74 -3.12 3.86
N VAL A 118 4.87 -2.42 3.66
CA VAL A 118 5.93 -2.35 4.68
C VAL A 118 5.42 -1.65 5.94
N ALA A 119 4.68 -0.55 5.79
CA ALA A 119 4.08 0.13 6.94
C ALA A 119 3.05 -0.76 7.67
N ALA A 120 2.25 -1.54 6.93
CA ALA A 120 1.30 -2.49 7.49
C ALA A 120 2.02 -3.59 8.27
N PHE A 121 3.09 -4.15 7.70
CA PHE A 121 3.93 -5.14 8.38
C PHE A 121 4.48 -4.60 9.71
N LEU A 122 5.12 -3.42 9.69
CA LEU A 122 5.69 -2.83 10.91
C LEU A 122 4.62 -2.54 11.97
N SER A 123 3.45 -2.06 11.54
CA SER A 123 2.29 -1.85 12.42
C SER A 123 1.83 -3.16 13.07
N ARG A 124 1.69 -4.23 12.29
CA ARG A 124 1.31 -5.56 12.80
C ARG A 124 2.36 -6.13 13.74
N TYR A 125 3.64 -5.99 13.40
CA TYR A 125 4.73 -6.46 14.25
C TYR A 125 4.75 -5.71 15.59
N LYS A 126 4.55 -4.38 15.56
CA LYS A 126 4.45 -3.58 16.79
C LYS A 126 3.26 -4.00 17.64
N LYS A 127 2.12 -4.34 17.03
CA LYS A 127 0.87 -4.71 17.70
C LYS A 127 0.87 -6.13 18.27
N TYR A 128 1.30 -7.11 17.49
CA TYR A 128 1.14 -8.53 17.81
C TYR A 128 2.44 -9.21 18.23
N LYS A 129 3.61 -8.62 17.92
CA LYS A 129 4.93 -9.18 18.27
C LYS A 129 5.08 -10.65 17.87
N PHE A 130 4.62 -10.99 16.66
CA PHE A 130 4.61 -12.35 16.15
C PHE A 130 6.03 -12.86 15.84
N ASP A 131 6.25 -14.17 15.96
CA ASP A 131 7.48 -14.82 15.49
C ASP A 131 7.46 -15.08 13.97
N LYS A 132 6.26 -15.31 13.42
CA LYS A 132 6.05 -15.59 11.99
C LYS A 132 4.79 -14.90 11.47
N MET A 133 4.89 -14.38 10.25
CA MET A 133 3.75 -13.83 9.50
C MET A 133 3.72 -14.46 8.11
N LEU A 134 2.58 -15.03 7.75
CA LEU A 134 2.37 -15.68 6.46
C LEU A 134 1.52 -14.78 5.55
N TYR A 135 2.05 -14.45 4.37
CA TYR A 135 1.30 -13.73 3.33
C TYR A 135 0.71 -14.74 2.34
N VAL A 136 -0.61 -14.95 2.40
CA VAL A 136 -1.33 -15.88 1.51
C VAL A 136 -2.00 -15.10 0.38
N VAL A 137 -1.38 -15.15 -0.80
CA VAL A 137 -1.58 -14.22 -1.92
C VAL A 137 -1.31 -14.93 -3.24
N CYS A 138 -1.88 -14.46 -4.35
CA CYS A 138 -1.73 -15.13 -5.65
C CYS A 138 -0.34 -14.87 -6.27
N LEU A 139 0.24 -15.90 -6.89
CA LEU A 139 1.65 -15.97 -7.35
C LEU A 139 2.06 -14.86 -8.34
N LEU A 140 1.11 -14.26 -9.06
CA LEU A 140 1.41 -13.30 -10.13
C LEU A 140 2.01 -11.97 -9.64
N LEU A 141 2.01 -11.71 -8.33
CA LEU A 141 2.54 -10.48 -7.76
C LEU A 141 4.03 -10.65 -7.44
N LEU A 142 4.90 -10.29 -8.39
CA LEU A 142 6.36 -10.19 -8.21
C LEU A 142 6.79 -9.27 -7.04
N LEU A 143 5.85 -8.54 -6.45
CA LEU A 143 6.05 -7.57 -5.37
C LEU A 143 6.43 -8.21 -4.01
N TYR A 144 6.08 -9.48 -3.75
CA TYR A 144 6.30 -10.08 -2.43
C TYR A 144 7.76 -10.29 -2.06
N GLN A 145 8.62 -10.62 -3.02
CA GLN A 145 10.06 -10.76 -2.74
C GLN A 145 10.65 -9.44 -2.22
N TYR A 146 10.20 -8.32 -2.79
CA TYR A 146 10.67 -7.00 -2.40
C TYR A 146 10.16 -6.58 -1.03
N ILE A 147 8.93 -6.96 -0.65
CA ILE A 147 8.41 -6.72 0.71
C ILE A 147 9.31 -7.38 1.75
N TYR A 148 9.68 -8.66 1.57
CA TYR A 148 10.59 -9.35 2.48
C TYR A 148 11.96 -8.69 2.58
N SER A 149 12.60 -8.36 1.46
CA SER A 149 13.92 -7.70 1.47
C SER A 149 13.85 -6.30 2.11
N THR A 150 12.77 -5.54 1.88
CA THR A 150 12.59 -4.20 2.46
C THR A 150 12.41 -4.26 3.97
N ILE A 151 11.62 -5.23 4.45
CA ILE A 151 11.42 -5.48 5.88
C ILE A 151 12.73 -5.92 6.54
N SER A 152 13.48 -6.80 5.89
CA SER A 152 14.80 -7.25 6.37
C SER A 152 15.76 -6.06 6.55
N MET A 153 15.83 -5.15 5.57
CA MET A 153 16.61 -3.92 5.71
C MET A 153 16.19 -3.09 6.94
N TYR A 154 14.90 -3.00 7.23
CA TYR A 154 14.41 -2.22 8.38
C TYR A 154 14.61 -2.93 9.73
N LEU A 155 14.54 -4.27 9.79
CA LEU A 155 14.65 -5.05 11.03
C LEU A 155 16.08 -5.46 11.41
N PHE A 156 17.02 -5.51 10.45
CA PHE A 156 18.40 -5.95 10.71
C PHE A 156 19.42 -4.81 10.70
N TYR A 157 19.05 -3.62 10.21
CA TYR A 157 19.88 -2.41 10.28
C TYR A 157 19.37 -1.38 11.31
N TYR A 158 18.49 -1.81 12.21
CA TYR A 158 18.06 -1.16 13.46
C TYR A 158 17.82 -2.23 14.52
#